data_AF-A0A1I5HA16-F1
#
_entry.id   AF-A0A1I5HA16-F1
#
_cell.length_a   1.000
_cell.length_b   1.000
_cell.length_c   1.000
_cell.angle_alpha   90.00
_cell.angle_beta   90.00
_cell.angle_gamma   90.00
#
_symmetry.space_group_name_H-M   'P 1'
#
loop_
_entity.id
_entity.type
_entity.pdbx_description
1 polymer ?
#
loop_
_entity_poly.entity_id
_entity_poly.type
_entity_poly.pdbx_seq_one_letter_code
_entity_poly.pdbx_strand_id
1 'polypeptide(L)'
;MTRIEQEKRIVRKMIELYCRHHLHQDTMPDEYLHLADFACRRLDHCTYGEQKTACKDCPTHCYAPKEREAIREVMRWEGPRMIWYAPKDAFIHFFHIVKHWLQSLSFRTGVIVLLCCIPFYILSFAQMLLPTSVAAKGFLWTILFGLAKTCQYGGLTILGVEGYKRLKNKLKKKKE
;
A
#
# COMPACT_ATOMS: atom_id res chain seq x y z
N MET A 1 -0.48 -5.12 18.55
CA MET A 1 -1.44 -4.06 18.24
C MET A 1 -2.41 -4.61 17.21
N THR A 2 -3.70 -4.58 17.51
CA THR A 2 -4.81 -5.00 16.62
C THR A 2 -4.95 -4.01 15.46
N ARG A 3 -5.57 -4.44 14.36
CA ARG A 3 -5.89 -3.57 13.23
C ARG A 3 -6.81 -2.43 13.66
N ILE A 4 -7.80 -2.73 14.51
CA ILE A 4 -8.74 -1.73 15.02
C ILE A 4 -8.02 -0.63 15.81
N GLU A 5 -7.10 -0.98 16.71
CA GLU A 5 -6.31 0.00 17.47
C GLU A 5 -5.43 0.84 16.54
N GLN A 6 -4.88 0.24 15.48
CA GLN A 6 -4.11 0.99 14.48
C GLN A 6 -4.98 2.02 13.75
N GLU A 7 -6.16 1.61 13.27
CA GLU A 7 -7.12 2.49 12.60
C GLU A 7 -7.57 3.64 13.52
N LYS A 8 -7.84 3.36 14.81
CA LYS A 8 -8.17 4.39 15.81
C LYS A 8 -7.04 5.41 15.99
N ARG A 9 -5.80 4.93 16.09
CA ARG A 9 -4.64 5.80 16.26
C ARG A 9 -4.42 6.67 15.03
N ILE A 10 -4.59 6.10 13.83
CA ILE A 10 -4.45 6.82 12.56
C ILE A 10 -5.54 7.88 12.42
N VAL A 11 -6.82 7.54 12.61
CA VAL A 11 -7.90 8.50 12.42
C VAL A 11 -7.81 9.67 13.40
N ARG A 12 -7.49 9.39 14.66
CA ARG A 12 -7.28 10.44 15.67
C ARG A 12 -6.11 11.35 15.30
N LYS A 13 -5.01 10.76 14.80
CA LYS A 13 -3.84 11.53 14.35
C LYS A 13 -4.13 12.40 13.15
N MET A 14 -4.88 11.89 12.17
CA MET A 14 -5.31 12.68 11.02
C MET A 14 -6.14 13.88 11.45
N ILE A 15 -7.14 13.69 12.32
CA ILE A 15 -7.97 14.80 12.82
C ILE A 15 -7.11 15.81 13.61
N GLU A 16 -6.18 15.37 14.44
CA GLU A 16 -5.26 16.26 15.17
C GLU A 16 -4.42 17.13 14.23
N LEU A 17 -3.83 16.52 13.20
CA LEU A 17 -3.04 17.23 12.19
C LEU A 17 -3.90 18.22 11.40
N TYR A 18 -5.16 17.87 11.14
CA TYR A 18 -6.08 18.74 10.41
C TYR A 18 -6.39 19.98 11.22
N CYS A 19 -6.72 19.83 12.51
CA CYS A 19 -6.91 20.97 13.40
C CYS A 19 -5.66 21.85 13.47
N ARG A 20 -4.48 21.25 13.60
CA ARG A 20 -3.22 22.00 13.75
C ARG A 20 -2.81 22.75 12.47
N HIS A 21 -2.93 22.10 11.31
CA HIS A 21 -2.33 22.61 10.08
C HIS A 21 -3.35 23.20 9.10
N HIS A 22 -4.62 22.79 9.16
CA HIS A 22 -5.67 23.38 8.34
C HIS A 22 -6.44 24.49 9.09
N LEU A 23 -6.80 24.23 10.35
CA LEU A 23 -7.57 25.20 11.17
C LEU A 23 -6.67 26.12 12.00
N HIS A 24 -5.36 25.87 12.04
CA HIS A 24 -4.39 26.62 12.83
C HIS A 24 -4.71 26.67 14.33
N GLN A 25 -5.22 25.55 14.87
CA GLN A 25 -5.56 25.40 16.28
C GLN A 25 -4.59 24.44 16.97
N ASP A 26 -3.99 24.88 18.08
CA ASP A 26 -3.04 24.05 18.84
C ASP A 26 -3.71 22.85 19.52
N THR A 27 -5.00 22.97 19.81
CA THR A 27 -5.82 21.93 20.42
C THR A 27 -7.01 21.59 19.53
N MET A 28 -7.51 20.36 19.65
CA MET A 28 -8.66 19.88 18.90
C MET A 28 -9.95 20.50 19.46
N PRO A 29 -10.74 21.27 18.68
CA PRO A 29 -12.02 21.80 19.16
C PRO A 29 -13.01 20.69 19.48
N ASP A 30 -14.02 21.02 20.29
CA ASP A 30 -15.05 20.08 20.73
C ASP A 30 -15.72 19.32 19.57
N GLU A 31 -15.96 19.98 18.44
CA GLU A 31 -16.54 19.33 17.25
C GLU A 31 -15.64 18.22 16.69
N TYR A 32 -14.34 18.46 16.60
CA TYR A 32 -13.37 17.49 16.08
C TYR A 32 -13.01 16.43 17.12
N LEU A 33 -13.06 16.79 18.41
CA LEU A 33 -12.94 15.83 19.51
C LEU A 33 -14.11 14.84 19.47
N HIS A 34 -15.33 15.36 19.32
CA HIS A 34 -16.52 14.54 19.12
C HIS A 34 -16.39 13.66 17.87
N LEU A 35 -15.87 14.20 16.76
CA LEU A 35 -15.64 13.43 15.53
C LEU A 35 -14.65 12.27 15.74
N ALA A 36 -13.54 12.54 16.44
CA ALA A 36 -12.53 11.53 16.74
C ALA A 36 -13.08 10.43 17.66
N ASP A 37 -13.82 10.80 18.70
CA ASP A 37 -14.41 9.83 19.64
C ASP A 37 -15.57 9.05 19.00
N PHE A 38 -16.36 9.69 18.13
CA PHE A 38 -17.35 9.01 17.30
C PHE A 38 -16.68 7.97 16.39
N ALA A 39 -15.62 8.34 15.68
CA ALA A 39 -14.88 7.42 14.81
C ALA A 39 -14.30 6.23 15.59
N CYS A 40 -13.69 6.48 16.75
CA CYS A 40 -13.17 5.43 17.62
C CYS A 40 -14.27 4.47 18.08
N ARG A 41 -15.42 4.99 18.55
CA ARG A 41 -16.57 4.16 18.95
C ARG A 41 -17.10 3.30 17.81
N ARG A 42 -17.11 3.80 16.58
CA ARG A 42 -17.53 3.01 15.40
C ARG A 42 -16.53 1.91 15.06
N LEU A 43 -15.25 2.14 15.29
CA LEU A 43 -14.20 1.12 15.11
C LEU A 43 -14.27 0.03 16.18
N ASP A 44 -14.55 0.39 17.44
CA ASP A 44 -14.78 -0.56 18.54
C ASP A 44 -15.88 -1.58 18.24
N HIS A 45 -16.96 -1.12 17.61
CA HIS A 45 -18.13 -1.94 17.29
C HIS A 45 -18.15 -2.40 15.83
N CYS A 46 -16.99 -2.41 15.16
CA CYS A 46 -16.93 -2.81 13.77
C CYS A 46 -17.19 -4.31 13.59
N THR A 47 -18.27 -4.65 12.88
CA THR A 47 -18.64 -6.04 12.58
C THR A 47 -17.54 -6.84 11.86
N TYR A 48 -16.67 -6.16 11.10
CA TYR A 48 -15.57 -6.79 10.37
C TYR A 48 -14.28 -6.95 11.21
N GLY A 49 -14.15 -6.23 12.33
CA GLY A 49 -12.96 -6.27 13.20
C GLY A 49 -11.64 -6.23 12.43
N GLU A 50 -10.79 -7.24 12.64
CA GLU A 50 -9.48 -7.37 11.99
C GLU A 50 -9.55 -7.55 10.45
N GLN A 51 -10.69 -7.96 9.92
CA GLN A 51 -10.91 -8.12 8.47
C GLN A 51 -11.48 -6.87 7.80
N LYS A 52 -11.71 -5.79 8.55
CA LYS A 52 -12.24 -4.52 8.05
C LYS A 52 -11.51 -4.02 6.81
N THR A 53 -12.21 -3.64 5.74
CA THR A 53 -11.60 -2.92 4.61
C THR A 53 -11.49 -1.41 4.90
N ALA A 54 -10.81 -0.67 4.02
CA ALA A 54 -10.78 0.79 4.12
C ALA A 54 -12.20 1.36 4.17
N CYS A 55 -12.44 2.41 4.98
CA CYS A 55 -13.78 2.96 5.19
C CYS A 55 -14.48 3.40 3.88
N LYS A 56 -13.72 3.87 2.88
CA LYS A 56 -14.24 4.24 1.56
C LYS A 56 -14.79 3.04 0.76
N ASP A 57 -14.24 1.85 1.00
CA ASP A 57 -14.55 0.60 0.31
C ASP A 57 -15.37 -0.35 1.22
N CYS A 58 -15.89 0.18 2.33
CA CYS A 58 -16.64 -0.61 3.30
C CYS A 58 -18.08 -0.80 2.79
N PRO A 59 -18.60 -2.03 2.74
CA PRO A 59 -19.97 -2.28 2.27
C PRO A 59 -21.04 -1.75 3.23
N THR A 60 -20.69 -1.52 4.50
CA THR A 60 -21.60 -0.98 5.51
C THR A 60 -21.41 0.52 5.69
N HIS A 61 -22.50 1.28 5.62
CA HIS A 61 -22.53 2.70 5.95
C HIS A 61 -22.73 2.88 7.47
N CYS A 62 -21.64 3.11 8.20
CA CYS A 62 -21.68 3.18 9.68
C CYS A 62 -21.59 4.59 10.27
N TYR A 63 -21.27 5.61 9.46
CA TYR A 63 -21.18 7.01 9.92
C TYR A 63 -22.52 7.72 9.72
N ALA A 64 -22.95 8.51 10.71
CA ALA A 64 -24.09 9.39 10.54
C ALA A 64 -23.74 10.50 9.52
N PRO A 65 -24.75 11.10 8.83
CA PRO A 65 -24.51 11.98 7.68
C PRO A 65 -23.54 13.14 7.98
N LYS A 66 -23.74 13.85 9.10
CA LYS A 66 -22.91 15.00 9.50
C LYS A 66 -21.44 14.59 9.73
N GLU A 67 -21.21 13.55 10.52
CA GLU A 67 -19.88 13.03 10.84
C GLU A 67 -19.20 12.44 9.60
N ARG A 68 -19.98 11.87 8.67
CA ARG A 68 -19.48 11.33 7.40
C ARG A 68 -18.91 12.44 6.52
N GLU A 69 -19.56 13.60 6.47
CA GLU A 69 -19.08 14.74 5.71
C GLU A 69 -17.81 15.32 6.33
N ALA A 70 -17.82 15.55 7.64
CA ALA A 70 -16.66 16.04 8.37
C ALA A 70 -15.44 15.12 8.24
N ILE A 71 -15.61 13.79 8.41
CA ILE A 71 -14.48 12.88 8.28
C ILE A 71 -13.95 12.78 6.84
N ARG A 72 -14.81 12.93 5.83
CA ARG A 72 -14.39 12.95 4.42
C ARG A 72 -13.57 14.19 4.11
N GLU A 73 -13.94 15.33 4.67
CA GLU A 73 -13.17 16.55 4.53
C GLU A 73 -11.76 16.38 5.13
N VAL A 74 -11.68 15.91 6.37
CA VAL A 74 -10.42 15.59 7.04
C VAL A 74 -9.61 14.61 6.20
N MET A 75 -10.19 13.48 5.79
CA MET A 75 -9.48 12.47 4.99
C MET A 75 -8.98 13.00 3.64
N ARG A 76 -9.76 13.86 2.97
CA ARG A 76 -9.39 14.47 1.68
C ARG A 76 -8.21 15.43 1.84
N TRP A 77 -8.15 16.16 2.95
CA TRP A 77 -7.07 17.10 3.22
C TRP A 77 -5.83 16.39 3.76
N GLU A 78 -5.98 15.55 4.78
CA GLU A 78 -4.89 14.86 5.48
C GLU A 78 -4.26 13.73 4.68
N GLY A 79 -5.08 12.94 3.96
CA GLY A 79 -4.64 11.74 3.27
C GLY A 79 -3.33 11.91 2.49
N PRO A 80 -3.23 12.85 1.53
CA PRO A 80 -1.99 13.09 0.78
C PRO A 80 -0.88 13.75 1.61
N ARG A 81 -1.21 14.41 2.72
CA ARG A 81 -0.27 15.18 3.56
C ARG A 81 0.35 14.37 4.70
N MET A 82 -0.20 13.20 5.02
CA MET A 82 0.36 12.26 6.00
C MET A 82 1.82 11.91 5.71
N ILE A 83 2.26 11.93 4.45
CA ILE A 83 3.67 11.71 4.06
C ILE A 83 4.60 12.73 4.72
N TRP A 84 4.15 13.98 4.86
CA TRP A 84 4.93 15.07 5.43
C TRP A 84 4.80 15.16 6.95
N TYR A 85 3.58 15.04 7.47
CA TYR A 85 3.31 15.28 8.88
C TYR A 85 3.45 14.02 9.76
N ALA A 86 3.30 12.83 9.18
CA ALA A 86 3.39 11.55 9.89
C ALA A 86 4.07 10.48 9.00
N PRO A 87 5.34 10.69 8.58
CA PRO A 87 6.00 9.84 7.59
C PRO A 87 6.02 8.37 8.00
N LYS A 88 6.28 8.06 9.28
CA LYS A 88 6.31 6.67 9.77
C LYS A 88 4.98 5.94 9.55
N ASP A 89 3.86 6.57 9.92
CA ASP A 89 2.53 5.98 9.73
C ASP A 89 2.17 5.88 8.24
N ALA A 90 2.53 6.88 7.45
CA ALA A 90 2.35 6.86 5.99
C ALA A 90 3.13 5.71 5.32
N PHE A 91 4.40 5.50 5.70
CA PHE A 91 5.23 4.40 5.19
C PHE A 91 4.67 3.04 5.57
N ILE A 92 4.25 2.85 6.82
CA ILE A 92 3.63 1.59 7.29
C ILE A 92 2.35 1.29 6.50
N HIS A 93 1.49 2.30 6.34
CA HIS A 93 0.24 2.18 5.61
C HIS A 93 0.49 1.82 4.13
N PHE A 94 1.40 2.54 3.47
CA PHE A 94 1.78 2.27 2.09
C PHE A 94 2.34 0.86 1.92
N PHE A 95 3.24 0.43 2.80
CA PHE A 95 3.81 -0.93 2.75
C PHE A 95 2.72 -2.00 2.94
N HIS A 96 1.76 -1.78 3.83
CA HIS A 96 0.61 -2.68 4.00
C HIS A 96 -0.25 -2.78 2.73
N ILE A 97 -0.53 -1.64 2.07
CA ILE A 97 -1.26 -1.61 0.79
C ILE A 97 -0.50 -2.40 -0.27
N VAL A 98 0.78 -2.09 -0.48
CA VAL A 98 1.62 -2.74 -1.49
C VAL A 98 1.72 -4.24 -1.23
N LYS A 99 1.92 -4.64 0.03
CA LYS A 99 1.97 -6.05 0.43
C LYS A 99 0.66 -6.77 0.14
N HIS A 100 -0.49 -6.17 0.48
CA HIS A 100 -1.80 -6.77 0.22
C HIS A 100 -2.08 -6.90 -1.28
N TRP A 101 -1.70 -5.89 -2.07
CA TRP A 101 -1.78 -5.94 -3.53
C TRP A 101 -0.86 -7.01 -4.13
N LEU A 102 0.40 -7.13 -3.69
CA LEU A 102 1.28 -8.21 -4.13
C LEU A 102 0.74 -9.59 -3.79
N GLN A 103 0.07 -9.74 -2.65
CA GLN A 103 -0.58 -10.99 -2.23
C GLN A 103 -1.86 -11.35 -2.98
N SER A 104 -2.40 -10.44 -3.81
CA SER A 104 -3.51 -10.75 -4.71
C SER A 104 -3.01 -11.31 -6.05
N LEU A 105 -1.73 -11.12 -6.39
CA LEU A 105 -1.12 -11.66 -7.60
C LEU A 105 -0.87 -13.16 -7.47
N SER A 106 -1.06 -13.88 -8.57
CA SER A 106 -0.87 -15.33 -8.59
C SER A 106 0.60 -15.71 -8.67
N PHE A 107 0.96 -16.87 -8.12
CA PHE A 107 2.29 -17.45 -8.28
C PHE A 107 2.66 -17.65 -9.77
N ARG A 108 1.67 -18.00 -10.61
CA ARG A 108 1.87 -18.12 -12.07
C ARG A 108 2.30 -16.80 -12.69
N THR A 109 1.69 -15.69 -12.26
CA THR A 109 2.09 -14.33 -12.69
C THR A 109 3.55 -14.07 -12.36
N GLY A 110 4.01 -14.40 -11.15
CA GLY A 110 5.42 -14.26 -10.76
C GLY A 110 6.37 -15.07 -11.63
N VAL A 111 6.01 -16.33 -11.94
CA VAL A 111 6.83 -17.20 -12.83
C VAL A 111 6.87 -16.64 -14.25
N ILE A 112 5.73 -16.23 -14.82
CA ILE A 112 5.65 -15.66 -16.16
C ILE A 112 6.53 -14.41 -16.26
N VAL A 113 6.39 -13.47 -15.32
CA VAL A 113 7.18 -12.23 -15.28
C VAL A 113 8.68 -12.54 -15.17
N LEU A 114 9.06 -13.55 -14.38
CA LEU A 114 10.46 -13.98 -14.28
C LEU A 114 10.96 -14.60 -15.58
N LEU A 115 10.18 -15.46 -16.25
CA LEU A 115 10.55 -16.04 -17.54
C LEU A 115 10.68 -14.99 -18.64
N CYS A 116 9.87 -13.93 -18.60
CA CYS A 116 9.99 -12.79 -19.53
C CYS A 116 11.35 -12.08 -19.47
N CYS A 117 12.14 -12.21 -18.40
CA CYS A 117 13.48 -11.60 -18.36
C CYS A 117 14.48 -12.33 -19.26
N ILE A 118 14.30 -13.63 -19.52
CA ILE A 118 15.19 -14.47 -20.31
C ILE A 118 15.37 -13.93 -21.74
N PRO A 119 14.30 -13.69 -22.53
CA PRO A 119 14.45 -13.13 -23.88
C PRO A 119 15.04 -11.72 -23.85
N PHE A 120 14.72 -10.87 -22.86
CA PHE A 120 15.33 -9.55 -22.75
C PHE A 120 16.84 -9.62 -22.49
N TYR A 121 17.29 -10.55 -21.66
CA TYR A 121 18.73 -10.80 -21.48
C TYR A 121 19.38 -11.27 -22.77
N ILE A 122 18.78 -12.25 -23.44
CA ILE A 122 19.30 -12.77 -24.71
C ILE A 122 19.42 -11.64 -25.73
N LEU A 123 18.36 -10.84 -25.93
CA LEU A 123 18.35 -9.72 -26.85
C LEU A 123 19.39 -8.65 -26.46
N SER A 124 19.54 -8.37 -25.16
CA SER A 124 20.52 -7.40 -24.65
C SER A 124 21.95 -7.71 -25.08
N PHE A 125 22.31 -8.99 -25.19
CA PHE A 125 23.64 -9.44 -25.64
C PHE A 125 23.68 -9.76 -27.15
N ALA A 126 22.61 -10.31 -27.72
CA ALA A 126 22.53 -10.66 -29.13
C ALA A 126 22.69 -9.43 -30.05
N GLN A 127 22.17 -8.27 -29.65
CA GLN A 127 22.34 -7.02 -30.40
C GLN A 127 23.81 -6.57 -30.54
N MET A 128 24.73 -7.10 -29.73
CA MET A 128 26.15 -6.77 -29.84
C MET A 128 26.77 -7.28 -31.15
N LEU A 129 26.16 -8.31 -31.74
CA LEU A 129 26.52 -8.90 -33.04
C LEU A 129 26.02 -8.07 -34.24
N LEU A 130 25.15 -7.08 -34.02
CA LEU A 130 24.62 -6.24 -35.11
C LEU A 130 25.66 -5.19 -35.55
N PRO A 131 25.77 -4.87 -36.85
CA PRO A 131 26.64 -3.83 -37.37
C PRO A 131 26.00 -2.44 -37.18
N THR A 132 25.86 -2.00 -35.93
CA THR A 132 25.30 -0.68 -35.56
C THR A 132 26.35 0.20 -34.88
N SER A 133 26.10 1.51 -34.83
CA SER A 133 26.99 2.45 -34.16
C SER A 133 27.10 2.14 -32.66
N VAL A 134 28.26 2.47 -32.08
CA VAL A 134 28.53 2.26 -30.64
C VAL A 134 27.49 2.96 -29.76
N ALA A 135 27.09 4.18 -30.15
CA ALA A 135 26.05 4.94 -29.45
C ALA A 135 24.68 4.22 -29.47
N ALA A 136 24.27 3.69 -30.62
CA ALA A 136 23.02 2.95 -30.74
C ALA A 136 23.03 1.66 -29.90
N LYS A 137 24.16 0.93 -29.88
CA LYS A 137 24.36 -0.26 -29.04
C LYS A 137 24.24 0.07 -27.55
N GLY A 138 24.84 1.18 -27.11
CA GLY A 138 24.77 1.63 -25.72
C GLY A 138 23.34 1.94 -25.28
N PHE A 139 22.57 2.65 -26.12
CA PHE A 139 21.17 2.96 -25.82
C PHE A 139 20.30 1.70 -25.78
N LEU A 140 20.41 0.84 -26.79
CA LEU A 140 19.65 -0.41 -26.88
C LEU A 140 20.00 -1.38 -25.74
N TRP A 141 21.27 -1.42 -25.33
CA TRP A 141 21.72 -2.22 -24.19
C TRP A 141 21.09 -1.71 -22.89
N THR A 142 21.14 -0.40 -22.65
CA THR A 142 20.58 0.20 -21.43
C THR A 142 19.08 -0.08 -21.29
N ILE A 143 18.33 0.01 -22.39
CA ILE A 143 16.89 -0.30 -22.39
C ILE A 143 16.64 -1.78 -22.15
N LEU A 144 17.23 -2.67 -22.96
CA LEU A 144 16.94 -4.11 -22.88
C LEU A 144 17.42 -4.71 -21.57
N PHE A 145 18.61 -4.33 -21.11
CA PHE A 145 19.14 -4.75 -19.81
C PHE A 145 18.29 -4.21 -18.66
N GLY A 146 17.87 -2.93 -18.73
CA GLY A 146 16.97 -2.33 -17.75
C GLY A 146 15.62 -3.04 -17.65
N LEU A 147 15.02 -3.39 -18.79
CA LEU A 147 13.78 -4.18 -18.85
C LEU A 147 13.99 -5.59 -18.26
N ALA A 148 15.10 -6.26 -18.62
CA ALA A 148 15.44 -7.58 -18.07
C ALA A 148 15.53 -7.54 -16.53
N LYS A 149 16.24 -6.55 -15.97
CA LYS A 149 16.35 -6.36 -14.51
C LYS A 149 15.01 -6.05 -13.86
N THR A 150 14.16 -5.25 -14.51
CA THR A 150 12.83 -4.91 -14.01
C THR A 150 11.95 -6.16 -13.93
N CYS A 151 11.91 -6.97 -14.99
CA CYS A 151 11.19 -8.24 -15.00
C CYS A 151 11.76 -9.22 -13.96
N GLN A 152 13.09 -9.33 -13.85
CA GLN A 152 13.75 -10.22 -12.90
C GLN A 152 13.37 -9.88 -11.45
N TYR A 153 13.57 -8.63 -11.02
CA TYR A 153 13.28 -8.22 -9.66
C TYR A 153 11.78 -8.15 -9.36
N GLY A 154 10.96 -7.75 -10.35
CA GLY A 154 9.51 -7.79 -10.23
C GLY A 154 9.00 -9.21 -10.01
N GLY A 155 9.43 -10.16 -10.84
CA GLY A 155 9.08 -11.58 -10.72
C GLY A 155 9.51 -12.18 -9.38
N LEU A 156 10.76 -11.93 -8.95
CA LEU A 156 11.26 -12.38 -7.64
C LEU A 156 10.47 -11.80 -6.47
N THR A 157 10.10 -10.53 -6.53
CA THR A 157 9.29 -9.88 -5.49
C THR A 157 7.91 -10.50 -5.37
N ILE A 158 7.23 -10.75 -6.50
CA ILE A 158 5.91 -11.40 -6.53
C ILE A 158 6.01 -12.82 -5.97
N LEU A 159 6.97 -13.61 -6.44
CA LEU A 159 7.18 -14.99 -5.98
C LEU A 159 7.55 -15.05 -4.50
N GLY A 160 8.35 -14.10 -4.01
CA GLY A 160 8.74 -14.02 -2.60
C GLY A 160 7.56 -13.79 -1.67
N VAL A 161 6.69 -12.82 -1.98
CA VAL A 161 5.54 -12.48 -1.13
C VAL A 161 4.49 -13.60 -1.13
N GLU A 162 4.13 -14.13 -2.30
CA GLU A 162 3.15 -15.21 -2.42
C GLU A 162 3.71 -16.54 -1.89
N GLY A 163 5.01 -16.81 -2.12
CA GLY A 163 5.72 -17.96 -1.57
C GLY A 163 5.74 -17.96 -0.04
N TYR A 164 6.05 -16.81 0.57
CA TYR A 164 6.01 -16.63 2.02
C TYR A 164 4.60 -16.85 2.59
N LYS A 165 3.55 -16.30 1.93
CA LYS A 165 2.15 -16.50 2.33
C LYS A 165 1.78 -17.99 2.34
N ARG A 166 2.13 -18.74 1.29
CA ARG A 166 1.90 -20.19 1.21
C ARG A 166 2.63 -20.96 2.30
N LEU A 167 3.91 -20.63 2.55
CA LEU A 167 4.71 -21.27 3.60
C LEU A 167 4.12 -21.02 4.98
N LYS A 168 3.75 -19.77 5.29
CA LYS A 168 3.12 -19.40 6.57
C LYS A 168 1.81 -20.18 6.80
N ASN A 169 0.96 -20.28 5.77
CA ASN A 169 -0.29 -21.04 5.86
C ASN A 169 -0.06 -22.53 6.09
N LYS A 170 0.94 -23.13 5.42
CA LYS A 170 1.35 -24.53 5.67
C LYS A 170 1.83 -24.74 7.11
N LEU A 171 2.65 -23.82 7.64
CA LEU A 171 3.14 -23.90 9.02
C LEU A 171 2.01 -23.75 10.05
N LYS A 172 1.01 -22.90 9.77
CA LYS A 172 -0.15 -22.75 10.65
C LYS A 172 -1.01 -24.01 10.66
N LYS A 173 -1.30 -24.60 9.49
CA LYS A 173 -2.06 -25.86 9.37
C LYS A 173 -1.38 -27.06 10.03
N LYS A 174 -0.06 -27.02 10.23
CA LYS A 174 0.69 -28.07 10.94
C LYS A 174 0.62 -27.92 12.47
N LYS A 175 0.23 -26.74 12.98
CA LYS A 175 0.11 -26.44 14.41
C LYS A 175 -1.31 -26.63 14.96
N GLU A 176 -2.30 -26.71 14.08
CA GLU A 176 -3.70 -27.09 14.37
C GLU A 176 -3.85 -28.60 14.21
#